data_AF-A0A849SW81-F1
#
_entry.id   AF-A0A849SW81-F1
#
_cell.length_a   1.000
_cell.length_b   1.000
_cell.length_c   1.000
_cell.angle_alpha   90.00
_cell.angle_beta   90.00
_cell.angle_gamma   90.00
#
_symmetry.space_group_name_H-M   'P 1'
#
loop_
_entity.id
_entity.type
_entity.pdbx_description
1 polymer ?
#
loop_
_entity_poly.entity_id
_entity_poly.type
_entity_poly.pdbx_seq_one_letter_code
_entity_poly.pdbx_strand_id
1 'polypeptide(L)'
;MKKSFGFAIVFYTSFLISEVSAMGAKRPKAPTTPVNNPSSPSNPQSSIIPTLDFGAELSLEDYLNSSAQIGPQVDDIHNDNELVGVSREKSNDASDISKDSCFKDEDSHEYFANQISYYTAEMMDDVPSMVGFIGSSYGTSTNDNNYFPTSLIRHPLCNVNSASLSNTIKKVPSTATIDKLNRYANKVNSLRQAVLNGDLDAKKDLLSTWSGFFSCLAYTESLGTADSASSQSVAKQVAPAGYRKPAGVKFYDDPAQSAESRLNIGLFQFTPTASGNIRPCLRAWNKLHQTKSHCQINQKASKNELIQILGSSLQSFNAFCGVHKLVQTFSIQVNTNKASATSPQNLVNGKLKPYEQRCVTPHFQAGRAYNHFGPFQNSTGNNLEKLFSCVDRMN
;
A
#
# COMPACT_ATOMS: atom_id res chain seq x y z
N MET A 1 -50.05 15.84 53.93
CA MET A 1 -48.93 14.87 54.02
C MET A 1 -48.01 15.20 52.85
N LYS A 2 -46.86 15.87 52.96
CA LYS A 2 -45.64 15.59 53.75
C LYS A 2 -45.14 14.14 53.60
N LYS A 3 -44.22 13.92 52.67
CA LYS A 3 -42.85 13.44 52.96
C LYS A 3 -41.90 13.87 51.83
N SER A 4 -40.84 14.57 52.21
CA SER A 4 -39.71 14.96 51.34
C SER A 4 -38.54 14.00 51.57
N PHE A 5 -37.61 13.93 50.62
CA PHE A 5 -36.22 13.53 50.87
C PHE A 5 -35.27 14.43 50.05
N GLY A 6 -34.31 15.09 50.71
CA GLY A 6 -33.05 15.57 50.12
C GLY A 6 -31.99 14.43 50.16
N PHE A 7 -30.70 14.54 49.82
CA PHE A 7 -29.70 15.61 49.54
C PHE A 7 -28.60 15.01 48.60
N ALA A 8 -27.58 15.65 48.01
CA ALA A 8 -27.04 17.02 47.87
C ALA A 8 -26.46 17.18 46.40
N ILE A 9 -26.00 18.32 45.86
CA ILE A 9 -24.70 19.05 45.99
C ILE A 9 -23.47 18.13 46.26
N VAL A 10 -22.27 18.22 45.65
CA VAL A 10 -21.50 19.24 44.90
C VAL A 10 -20.55 18.48 43.91
N PHE A 11 -20.10 18.96 42.73
CA PHE A 11 -18.95 19.90 42.56
C PHE A 11 -18.76 20.35 41.10
N TYR A 12 -18.19 21.55 40.94
CA TYR A 12 -17.65 22.09 39.68
C TYR A 12 -16.40 21.33 39.22
N THR A 13 -16.23 21.18 37.89
CA THR A 13 -14.91 21.38 37.26
C THR A 13 -15.08 21.87 35.83
N SER A 14 -14.84 23.17 35.62
CA SER A 14 -14.67 23.74 34.28
C SER A 14 -13.30 23.31 33.75
N PHE A 15 -13.25 22.44 32.74
CA PHE A 15 -12.01 22.22 32.00
C PHE A 15 -11.92 23.20 30.83
N LEU A 16 -10.91 24.07 30.93
CA LEU A 16 -10.54 25.03 29.90
C LEU A 16 -10.20 24.29 28.60
N ILE A 17 -10.78 24.74 27.49
CA ILE A 17 -10.30 24.41 26.15
C ILE A 17 -9.02 25.21 25.94
N SER A 18 -7.86 24.57 26.16
CA SER A 18 -6.58 25.11 25.72
C SER A 18 -6.31 24.68 24.28
N GLU A 19 -6.40 25.63 23.35
CA GLU A 19 -5.79 25.48 22.04
C GLU A 19 -4.28 25.24 22.21
N VAL A 20 -3.79 24.08 21.76
CA VAL A 20 -2.34 23.86 21.62
C VAL A 20 -1.99 23.98 20.15
N SER A 21 -1.57 25.19 19.76
CA SER A 21 -0.97 25.43 18.45
C SER A 21 0.23 24.52 18.22
N ALA A 22 0.32 23.94 17.03
CA ALA A 22 1.54 23.28 16.58
C ALA A 22 2.64 24.34 16.35
N MET A 23 3.53 24.53 17.33
CA MET A 23 4.75 25.33 17.17
C MET A 23 6.00 24.55 17.57
N GLY A 24 7.10 24.83 16.87
CA GLY A 24 8.31 24.01 16.89
C GLY A 24 9.05 24.01 18.22
N ALA A 25 9.47 22.82 18.65
CA ALA A 25 10.41 22.66 19.75
C ALA A 25 11.81 23.19 19.36
N LYS A 26 12.18 24.38 19.87
CA LYS A 26 13.58 24.79 19.93
C LYS A 26 14.33 23.83 20.86
N ARG A 27 15.37 23.17 20.35
CA ARG A 27 16.27 22.32 21.15
C ARG A 27 16.98 23.14 22.24
N PRO A 28 17.18 22.60 23.44
CA PRO A 28 18.13 23.14 24.40
C PRO A 28 19.55 23.15 23.81
N LYS A 29 20.30 24.23 24.03
CA LYS A 29 21.70 24.36 23.61
C LYS A 29 22.59 23.74 24.69
N ALA A 30 23.20 22.59 24.41
CA ALA A 30 24.16 21.95 25.30
C ALA A 30 25.49 22.74 25.37
N PRO A 31 26.28 22.63 26.46
CA PRO A 31 27.57 23.30 26.57
C PRO A 31 28.57 22.77 25.54
N THR A 32 29.31 23.66 24.89
CA THR A 32 30.38 23.32 23.95
C THR A 32 31.68 23.01 24.68
N THR A 33 32.01 21.72 24.82
CA THR A 33 33.40 21.27 24.94
C THR A 33 34.06 21.21 23.55
N PRO A 34 35.37 21.48 23.44
CA PRO A 34 36.07 21.39 22.16
C PRO A 34 36.29 19.92 21.79
N VAL A 35 35.62 19.46 20.72
CA VAL A 35 35.80 18.13 20.15
C VAL A 35 36.78 18.22 18.98
N ASN A 36 37.88 17.47 19.06
CA ASN A 36 38.83 17.32 17.95
C ASN A 36 38.11 16.75 16.72
N ASN A 37 38.28 17.38 15.56
CA ASN A 37 37.73 16.90 14.29
C ASN A 37 38.24 15.48 13.97
N PRO A 38 37.36 14.46 13.90
CA PRO A 38 37.66 13.25 13.15
C PRO A 38 37.60 13.60 11.66
N SER A 39 38.48 13.00 10.86
CA SER A 39 38.50 13.19 9.41
C SER A 39 37.12 12.98 8.77
N SER A 40 36.74 13.87 7.85
CA SER A 40 35.49 13.76 7.08
C SER A 40 35.33 12.35 6.50
N PRO A 41 34.13 11.74 6.59
CA PRO A 41 33.85 10.53 5.84
C PRO A 41 34.09 10.82 4.36
N SER A 42 34.84 9.95 3.68
CA SER A 42 34.95 9.99 2.23
C SER A 42 33.55 9.93 1.63
N ASN A 43 33.29 10.75 0.60
CA ASN A 43 32.07 10.61 -0.19
C ASN A 43 31.96 9.14 -0.63
N PRO A 44 30.85 8.44 -0.35
CA PRO A 44 30.68 7.07 -0.82
C PRO A 44 30.80 7.09 -2.34
N GLN A 45 31.64 6.19 -2.89
CA GLN A 45 31.71 5.97 -4.33
C GLN A 45 30.29 5.80 -4.86
N SER A 46 29.99 6.45 -5.99
CA SER A 46 28.70 6.32 -6.67
C SER A 46 28.50 4.85 -7.03
N SER A 47 27.76 4.13 -6.19
CA SER A 47 27.52 2.70 -6.37
C SER A 47 26.73 2.52 -7.65
N ILE A 48 27.34 1.89 -8.65
CA ILE A 48 26.65 1.51 -9.88
C ILE A 48 25.52 0.57 -9.46
N ILE A 49 24.29 1.06 -9.54
CA ILE A 49 23.11 0.28 -9.22
C ILE A 49 23.02 -0.85 -10.25
N PRO A 50 23.03 -2.13 -9.85
CA PRO A 50 22.95 -3.23 -10.81
C PRO A 50 21.58 -3.25 -11.49
N THR A 51 21.56 -2.89 -12.78
CA THR A 51 20.45 -3.22 -13.67
C THR A 51 20.31 -4.72 -13.68
N LEU A 52 19.10 -5.20 -13.41
CA LEU A 52 18.76 -6.62 -13.53
C LEU A 52 17.91 -6.75 -14.79
N ASP A 53 18.19 -7.76 -15.59
CA ASP A 53 17.30 -8.14 -16.68
C ASP A 53 16.14 -8.95 -16.10
N PHE A 54 14.90 -8.50 -16.36
CA PHE A 54 13.68 -9.18 -15.94
C PHE A 54 13.05 -9.98 -17.10
N GLY A 55 13.80 -10.22 -18.18
CA GLY A 55 13.31 -10.81 -19.42
C GLY A 55 12.43 -9.85 -20.21
N ALA A 56 11.85 -10.35 -21.30
CA ALA A 56 10.96 -9.57 -22.16
C ALA A 56 9.83 -8.88 -21.37
N GLU A 57 9.42 -7.68 -21.82
CA GLU A 57 8.22 -7.01 -21.31
C GLU A 57 6.99 -7.87 -21.60
N LEU A 58 6.03 -7.89 -20.65
CA LEU A 58 4.76 -8.58 -20.85
C LEU A 58 3.88 -7.77 -21.81
N SER A 59 3.17 -8.46 -22.69
CA SER A 59 2.26 -7.82 -23.63
C SER A 59 0.94 -7.39 -22.96
N LEU A 60 0.18 -6.55 -23.67
CA LEU A 60 -1.24 -6.27 -23.41
C LEU A 60 -2.04 -7.56 -23.17
N GLU A 61 -1.86 -8.53 -24.07
CA GLU A 61 -2.57 -9.81 -24.03
C GLU A 61 -2.23 -10.61 -22.76
N ASP A 62 -0.96 -10.60 -22.31
CA ASP A 62 -0.54 -11.35 -21.12
C ASP A 62 -1.25 -10.86 -19.84
N TYR A 63 -1.37 -9.55 -19.63
CA TYR A 63 -2.05 -9.03 -18.44
C TYR A 63 -3.59 -9.02 -18.55
N LEU A 64 -4.15 -8.91 -19.75
CA LEU A 64 -5.59 -9.11 -19.96
C LEU A 64 -5.99 -10.57 -19.78
N ASN A 65 -5.19 -11.53 -20.26
CA ASN A 65 -5.40 -12.96 -20.00
C ASN A 65 -5.25 -13.28 -18.50
N SER A 66 -4.25 -12.72 -17.82
CA SER A 66 -4.11 -12.83 -16.36
C SER A 66 -5.36 -12.31 -15.64
N SER A 67 -5.88 -11.14 -16.04
CA SER A 67 -7.13 -10.58 -15.51
C SER A 67 -8.33 -11.50 -15.74
N ALA A 68 -8.54 -11.95 -16.98
CA ALA A 68 -9.66 -12.79 -17.39
C ALA A 68 -9.65 -14.17 -16.72
N GLN A 69 -8.49 -14.69 -16.34
CA GLN A 69 -8.36 -15.91 -15.54
C GLN A 69 -8.61 -15.65 -14.05
N ILE A 70 -7.95 -14.64 -13.47
CA ILE A 70 -7.87 -14.44 -12.03
C ILE A 70 -9.10 -13.75 -11.45
N GLY A 71 -9.68 -12.77 -12.18
CA GLY A 71 -10.86 -12.04 -11.76
C GLY A 71 -12.03 -12.96 -11.41
N PRO A 72 -12.50 -13.82 -12.35
CA PRO A 72 -13.59 -14.75 -12.09
C PRO A 72 -13.28 -15.76 -10.98
N GLN A 73 -12.04 -16.27 -10.90
CA GLN A 73 -11.64 -17.22 -9.85
C GLN A 73 -11.74 -16.61 -8.45
N VAL A 74 -11.39 -15.34 -8.27
CA VAL A 74 -11.50 -14.64 -6.98
C VAL A 74 -12.95 -14.27 -6.68
N ASP A 75 -13.72 -13.83 -7.68
CA ASP A 75 -15.16 -13.59 -7.57
C ASP A 75 -15.92 -14.87 -7.13
N ASP A 76 -15.63 -16.02 -7.74
CA ASP A 76 -16.17 -17.34 -7.35
C ASP A 76 -15.75 -17.76 -5.93
N ILE A 77 -14.52 -17.46 -5.51
CA ILE A 77 -14.03 -17.74 -4.14
C ILE A 77 -14.87 -17.00 -3.09
N HIS A 78 -15.36 -15.80 -3.44
CA HIS A 78 -16.16 -14.93 -2.59
C HIS A 78 -17.68 -15.04 -2.79
N ASN A 79 -18.14 -15.77 -3.82
CA ASN A 79 -19.54 -15.84 -4.25
C ASN A 79 -20.12 -14.44 -4.51
N ASP A 80 -19.41 -13.67 -5.31
CA ASP A 80 -19.68 -12.27 -5.66
C ASP A 80 -19.21 -12.04 -7.12
N ASN A 81 -19.36 -10.85 -7.67
CA ASN A 81 -18.88 -10.53 -9.02
C ASN A 81 -18.29 -9.11 -9.17
N GLU A 82 -17.75 -8.54 -8.10
CA GLU A 82 -17.26 -7.15 -8.14
C GLU A 82 -16.01 -6.93 -9.01
N LEU A 83 -15.18 -7.97 -9.27
CA LEU A 83 -13.98 -7.82 -10.09
C LEU A 83 -14.28 -7.81 -11.59
N VAL A 84 -15.22 -8.65 -12.06
CA VAL A 84 -15.54 -8.80 -13.50
C VAL A 84 -17.01 -8.61 -13.90
N GLY A 85 -17.93 -8.45 -12.93
CA GLY A 85 -19.38 -8.60 -13.18
C GLY A 85 -20.08 -7.46 -13.89
N VAL A 86 -19.54 -6.23 -13.83
CA VAL A 86 -20.10 -5.07 -14.54
C VAL A 86 -18.95 -4.29 -15.16
N SER A 87 -18.95 -4.17 -16.50
CA SER A 87 -18.09 -3.23 -17.23
C SER A 87 -18.33 -1.83 -16.67
N ARG A 88 -17.27 -1.24 -16.11
CA ARG A 88 -17.35 0.04 -15.41
C ARG A 88 -17.29 1.16 -16.43
N GLU A 89 -18.42 1.79 -16.70
CA GLU A 89 -18.44 2.99 -17.54
C GLU A 89 -17.60 4.11 -16.91
N LYS A 90 -16.90 4.88 -17.76
CA LYS A 90 -16.27 6.13 -17.35
C LYS A 90 -17.38 7.08 -16.90
N SER A 91 -17.26 7.61 -15.68
CA SER A 91 -18.10 8.71 -15.20
C SER A 91 -18.04 9.88 -16.19
N ASN A 92 -19.17 10.52 -16.45
CA ASN A 92 -19.24 11.73 -17.30
C ASN A 92 -18.62 12.98 -16.61
N ASP A 93 -18.10 12.85 -15.38
CA ASP A 93 -17.32 13.91 -14.73
C ASP A 93 -15.90 13.97 -15.33
N ALA A 94 -15.54 15.13 -15.88
CA ALA A 94 -14.29 15.32 -16.61
C ALA A 94 -13.03 15.12 -15.73
N SER A 95 -13.16 15.18 -14.40
CA SER A 95 -12.07 14.83 -13.47
C SER A 95 -11.71 13.35 -13.54
N ASP A 96 -12.72 12.47 -13.56
CA ASP A 96 -12.56 11.02 -13.42
C ASP A 96 -11.91 10.44 -14.68
N ILE A 97 -12.40 10.87 -15.85
CA ILE A 97 -11.91 10.46 -17.18
C ILE A 97 -10.40 10.64 -17.32
N SER A 98 -9.83 11.70 -16.73
CA SER A 98 -8.43 12.09 -16.93
C SER A 98 -7.40 11.19 -16.24
N LYS A 99 -7.75 10.54 -15.11
CA LYS A 99 -6.83 9.69 -14.33
C LYS A 99 -7.03 8.21 -14.61
N ASP A 100 -8.26 7.83 -14.95
CA ASP A 100 -8.59 6.47 -15.30
C ASP A 100 -8.23 6.09 -16.75
N SER A 101 -7.49 6.94 -17.47
CA SER A 101 -7.04 6.72 -18.87
C SER A 101 -5.50 6.76 -19.00
N CYS A 102 -4.77 6.35 -17.96
CA CYS A 102 -3.32 6.55 -17.85
C CYS A 102 -2.43 5.35 -18.22
N PHE A 103 -3.02 4.29 -18.79
CA PHE A 103 -2.34 3.09 -19.31
C PHE A 103 -1.31 3.45 -20.39
N LYS A 104 -0.37 2.54 -20.70
CA LYS A 104 0.61 2.74 -21.78
C LYS A 104 -0.02 2.58 -23.16
N ASP A 105 -0.91 1.60 -23.28
CA ASP A 105 -1.76 1.25 -24.42
C ASP A 105 -3.03 2.12 -24.55
N GLU A 106 -3.88 1.79 -25.53
CA GLU A 106 -5.13 2.48 -25.85
C GLU A 106 -6.39 1.66 -25.49
N ASP A 107 -6.24 0.51 -24.83
CA ASP A 107 -7.27 -0.52 -24.70
C ASP A 107 -8.17 -0.37 -23.46
N SER A 108 -9.37 -0.96 -23.54
CA SER A 108 -10.43 -0.76 -22.55
C SER A 108 -10.22 -1.57 -21.26
N HIS A 109 -9.75 -0.88 -20.22
CA HIS A 109 -9.53 -1.44 -18.88
C HIS A 109 -10.82 -1.43 -18.02
N GLU A 110 -11.89 -2.06 -18.50
CA GLU A 110 -13.27 -1.90 -17.97
C GLU A 110 -13.55 -2.61 -16.63
N TYR A 111 -12.67 -3.50 -16.18
CA TYR A 111 -12.85 -4.33 -14.98
C TYR A 111 -11.81 -4.02 -13.92
N PHE A 112 -12.15 -4.16 -12.63
CA PHE A 112 -11.17 -3.98 -11.55
C PHE A 112 -10.03 -5.01 -11.64
N ALA A 113 -10.30 -6.21 -12.15
CA ALA A 113 -9.26 -7.20 -12.45
C ALA A 113 -8.25 -6.71 -13.51
N ASN A 114 -8.70 -5.97 -14.54
CA ASN A 114 -7.81 -5.41 -15.58
C ASN A 114 -6.87 -4.38 -14.95
N GLN A 115 -7.42 -3.49 -14.13
CA GLN A 115 -6.68 -2.45 -13.41
C GLN A 115 -5.61 -3.06 -12.49
N ILE A 116 -5.99 -4.08 -11.71
CA ILE A 116 -5.09 -4.79 -10.80
C ILE A 116 -3.99 -5.49 -11.58
N SER A 117 -4.32 -6.20 -12.67
CA SER A 117 -3.33 -6.95 -13.46
C SER A 117 -2.38 -6.02 -14.22
N TYR A 118 -2.88 -4.92 -14.81
CA TYR A 118 -2.06 -3.89 -15.45
C TYR A 118 -1.02 -3.32 -14.49
N TYR A 119 -1.45 -2.80 -13.32
CA TYR A 119 -0.51 -2.20 -12.37
C TYR A 119 0.37 -3.24 -11.66
N THR A 120 -0.05 -4.51 -11.62
CA THR A 120 0.82 -5.60 -11.19
C THR A 120 1.94 -5.83 -12.20
N ALA A 121 1.64 -5.90 -13.50
CA ALA A 121 2.62 -6.03 -14.58
C ALA A 121 3.63 -4.86 -14.58
N GLU A 122 3.14 -3.62 -14.52
CA GLU A 122 3.99 -2.40 -14.42
C GLU A 122 4.97 -2.42 -13.24
N MET A 123 4.67 -3.18 -12.18
CA MET A 123 5.47 -3.26 -10.96
C MET A 123 6.27 -4.56 -10.81
N MET A 124 6.24 -5.42 -11.83
CA MET A 124 7.22 -6.49 -11.99
C MET A 124 8.61 -5.92 -12.26
N ASP A 125 8.68 -4.80 -12.98
CA ASP A 125 9.90 -4.04 -13.23
C ASP A 125 10.15 -2.97 -12.15
N ASP A 126 11.34 -2.36 -12.15
CA ASP A 126 11.76 -1.40 -11.12
C ASP A 126 10.98 -0.07 -11.20
N VAL A 127 10.09 0.16 -10.23
CA VAL A 127 9.32 1.41 -10.13
C VAL A 127 9.80 2.32 -9.00
N PRO A 128 9.72 3.66 -9.16
CA PRO A 128 10.20 4.59 -8.14
C PRO A 128 9.31 4.54 -6.89
N SER A 129 9.86 4.15 -5.74
CA SER A 129 9.09 3.99 -4.50
C SER A 129 8.63 5.32 -3.88
N MET A 130 9.38 6.41 -4.07
CA MET A 130 9.06 7.77 -3.61
C MET A 130 8.83 7.92 -2.10
N VAL A 131 9.40 7.02 -1.29
CA VAL A 131 9.22 6.95 0.17
C VAL A 131 10.22 7.81 0.97
N GLY A 132 11.13 8.53 0.31
CA GLY A 132 12.12 9.41 0.94
C GLY A 132 11.49 10.48 1.84
N PHE A 133 10.27 10.92 1.54
CA PHE A 133 9.49 11.82 2.41
C PHE A 133 9.32 11.28 3.84
N ILE A 134 9.26 9.96 4.02
CA ILE A 134 9.14 9.28 5.32
C ILE A 134 10.41 8.55 5.76
N GLY A 135 11.51 8.71 5.02
CA GLY A 135 12.68 7.85 5.18
C GLY A 135 13.35 7.92 6.55
N SER A 136 13.37 9.10 7.18
CA SER A 136 13.90 9.28 8.54
C SER A 136 13.18 8.44 9.61
N SER A 137 11.86 8.29 9.49
CA SER A 137 11.04 7.43 10.35
C SER A 137 11.52 5.97 10.26
N TYR A 138 11.91 5.52 9.08
CA TYR A 138 12.29 4.12 8.79
C TYR A 138 13.79 3.87 8.72
N GLY A 139 14.63 4.89 8.82
CA GLY A 139 16.08 4.74 8.68
C GLY A 139 16.54 4.47 7.24
N THR A 140 15.76 4.92 6.27
CA THR A 140 16.17 4.99 4.86
C THR A 140 16.64 6.42 4.55
N SER A 141 17.19 6.64 3.35
CA SER A 141 17.51 7.98 2.85
C SER A 141 16.25 8.89 2.77
N THR A 142 16.42 10.19 2.93
CA THR A 142 15.36 11.18 2.59
C THR A 142 15.37 11.60 1.12
N ASN A 143 16.46 11.29 0.41
CA ASN A 143 16.59 11.43 -1.04
C ASN A 143 16.28 10.08 -1.71
N ASP A 144 15.22 10.05 -2.53
CA ASP A 144 14.78 8.86 -3.27
C ASP A 144 15.85 8.33 -4.25
N ASN A 145 16.74 9.19 -4.76
CA ASN A 145 17.81 8.78 -5.69
C ASN A 145 18.90 7.90 -5.03
N ASN A 146 18.92 7.80 -3.70
CA ASN A 146 19.87 6.97 -2.97
C ASN A 146 19.33 5.55 -2.70
N TYR A 147 18.15 5.21 -3.21
CA TYR A 147 17.52 3.92 -2.96
C TYR A 147 18.01 2.86 -3.95
N PHE A 148 18.37 1.70 -3.44
CA PHE A 148 18.41 0.47 -4.22
C PHE A 148 17.00 0.19 -4.80
N PRO A 149 16.88 -0.11 -6.10
CA PRO A 149 15.59 -0.36 -6.75
C PRO A 149 14.83 -1.53 -6.13
N THR A 150 13.52 -1.55 -6.34
CA THR A 150 12.64 -2.62 -5.86
C THR A 150 11.47 -2.80 -6.81
N SER A 151 11.12 -4.06 -7.06
CA SER A 151 9.95 -4.49 -7.82
C SER A 151 9.33 -5.75 -7.21
N LEU A 152 8.25 -6.26 -7.81
CA LEU A 152 7.65 -7.55 -7.46
C LEU A 152 8.51 -8.76 -7.90
N ILE A 153 9.52 -8.55 -8.77
CA ILE A 153 10.52 -9.57 -9.14
C ILE A 153 11.84 -9.41 -8.35
N ARG A 154 12.34 -8.19 -8.12
CA ARG A 154 13.77 -7.98 -7.77
C ARG A 154 14.25 -8.70 -6.50
N HIS A 155 13.41 -8.85 -5.49
CA HIS A 155 13.78 -9.46 -4.21
C HIS A 155 12.94 -10.72 -3.92
N PRO A 156 13.54 -11.79 -3.35
CA PRO A 156 12.77 -12.93 -2.87
C PRO A 156 11.89 -12.53 -1.69
N LEU A 157 10.73 -13.20 -1.56
CA LEU A 157 9.93 -13.10 -0.35
C LEU A 157 10.59 -13.89 0.79
N CYS A 158 10.64 -13.31 2.00
CA CYS A 158 11.09 -14.05 3.17
C CYS A 158 10.02 -15.08 3.57
N ASN A 159 10.42 -16.33 3.82
CA ASN A 159 9.59 -17.25 4.59
C ASN A 159 9.47 -16.74 6.03
N VAL A 160 8.39 -17.10 6.73
CA VAL A 160 8.07 -16.59 8.07
C VAL A 160 7.69 -17.71 9.03
N ASN A 161 7.89 -17.46 10.32
CA ASN A 161 7.38 -18.28 11.42
C ASN A 161 6.83 -17.37 12.52
N SER A 162 6.22 -17.95 13.56
CA SER A 162 5.60 -17.18 14.65
C SER A 162 6.56 -16.18 15.33
N ALA A 163 7.86 -16.50 15.40
CA ALA A 163 8.87 -15.64 16.00
C ALA A 163 9.32 -14.50 15.06
N SER A 164 9.40 -14.72 13.74
CA SER A 164 9.65 -13.61 12.80
C SER A 164 8.43 -12.70 12.65
N LEU A 165 7.22 -13.26 12.78
CA LEU A 165 5.97 -12.51 12.73
C LEU A 165 5.73 -11.67 14.00
N SER A 166 6.05 -12.15 15.19
CA SER A 166 5.93 -11.32 16.42
C SER A 166 6.80 -10.06 16.41
N ASN A 167 7.85 -10.04 15.58
CA ASN A 167 8.71 -8.87 15.34
C ASN A 167 8.20 -7.93 14.22
N THR A 168 7.22 -8.36 13.42
CA THR A 168 6.77 -7.61 12.22
C THR A 168 5.28 -7.29 12.18
N ILE A 169 4.44 -7.99 12.94
CA ILE A 169 2.99 -7.78 13.07
C ILE A 169 2.51 -7.91 14.52
N LYS A 170 1.45 -7.17 14.90
CA LYS A 170 0.95 -7.12 16.29
C LYS A 170 0.24 -8.40 16.74
N LYS A 171 -0.51 -9.05 15.84
CA LYS A 171 -1.24 -10.29 16.10
C LYS A 171 -0.72 -11.36 15.15
N VAL A 172 0.08 -12.28 15.68
CA VAL A 172 0.58 -13.45 14.94
C VAL A 172 -0.60 -14.37 14.62
N PRO A 173 -0.76 -14.84 13.37
CA PRO A 173 -1.87 -15.70 12.98
C PRO A 173 -1.63 -17.17 13.37
N SER A 174 -2.60 -18.04 13.09
CA SER A 174 -2.48 -19.49 13.29
C SER A 174 -1.36 -20.12 12.44
N THR A 175 -0.79 -21.24 12.88
CA THR A 175 0.22 -22.00 12.11
C THR A 175 -0.26 -22.32 10.69
N ALA A 176 -1.52 -22.75 10.54
CA ALA A 176 -2.11 -23.02 9.22
C ALA A 176 -2.14 -21.78 8.30
N THR A 177 -2.25 -20.57 8.86
CA THR A 177 -2.12 -19.32 8.08
C THR A 177 -0.66 -19.05 7.73
N ILE A 178 0.28 -19.26 8.67
CA ILE A 178 1.73 -19.15 8.42
C ILE A 178 2.17 -20.09 7.29
N ASP A 179 1.63 -21.31 7.25
CA ASP A 179 1.90 -22.29 6.19
C ASP A 179 1.39 -21.81 4.82
N LYS A 180 0.24 -21.13 4.77
CA LYS A 180 -0.29 -20.48 3.54
C LYS A 180 0.63 -19.33 3.09
N LEU A 181 1.07 -18.47 4.01
CA LEU A 181 2.05 -17.41 3.73
C LEU A 181 3.34 -17.98 3.13
N ASN A 182 3.85 -19.07 3.70
CA ASN A 182 5.08 -19.72 3.24
C ASN A 182 4.90 -20.44 1.90
N ARG A 183 3.76 -21.09 1.65
CA ARG A 183 3.44 -21.64 0.31
C ARG A 183 3.46 -20.55 -0.76
N TYR A 184 2.80 -19.42 -0.48
CA TYR A 184 2.82 -18.26 -1.39
C TYR A 184 4.23 -17.71 -1.60
N ALA A 185 4.99 -17.51 -0.52
CA ALA A 185 6.37 -17.05 -0.60
C ALA A 185 7.26 -17.99 -1.42
N ASN A 186 7.12 -19.30 -1.25
CA ASN A 186 7.86 -20.30 -2.02
C ASN A 186 7.46 -20.33 -3.50
N LYS A 187 6.15 -20.23 -3.84
CA LYS A 187 5.68 -20.14 -5.24
C LYS A 187 6.24 -18.89 -5.92
N VAL A 188 6.10 -17.72 -5.30
CA VAL A 188 6.67 -16.45 -5.79
C VAL A 188 8.19 -16.58 -5.96
N ASN A 189 8.91 -17.13 -4.99
CA ASN A 189 10.37 -17.30 -5.07
C ASN A 189 10.82 -18.24 -6.19
N SER A 190 10.07 -19.31 -6.44
CA SER A 190 10.35 -20.26 -7.52
C SER A 190 10.15 -19.60 -8.89
N LEU A 191 8.99 -18.99 -9.11
CA LEU A 191 8.67 -18.27 -10.35
C LEU A 191 9.66 -17.12 -10.59
N ARG A 192 9.93 -16.31 -9.56
CA ARG A 192 10.94 -15.24 -9.59
C ARG A 192 12.30 -15.76 -10.05
N GLN A 193 12.73 -16.94 -9.63
CA GLN A 193 14.02 -17.50 -10.05
C GLN A 193 14.01 -17.97 -11.51
N ALA A 194 12.90 -18.54 -11.99
CA ALA A 194 12.74 -18.90 -13.40
C ALA A 194 12.73 -17.64 -14.29
N VAL A 195 12.05 -16.56 -13.89
CA VAL A 195 12.07 -15.28 -14.61
C VAL A 195 13.50 -14.71 -14.72
N LEU A 196 14.29 -14.74 -13.63
CA LEU A 196 15.69 -14.32 -13.68
C LEU A 196 16.60 -15.24 -14.52
N ASN A 197 16.11 -16.42 -14.90
CA ASN A 197 16.78 -17.33 -15.84
C ASN A 197 16.26 -17.16 -17.29
N GLY A 198 15.37 -16.18 -17.56
CA GLY A 198 14.82 -15.87 -18.88
C GLY A 198 13.49 -16.57 -19.21
N ASP A 199 12.83 -17.21 -18.25
CA ASP A 199 11.55 -17.89 -18.46
C ASP A 199 10.37 -16.88 -18.52
N LEU A 200 9.79 -16.72 -19.71
CA LEU A 200 8.67 -15.82 -19.96
C LEU A 200 7.34 -16.37 -19.42
N ASP A 201 7.12 -17.69 -19.47
CA ASP A 201 5.87 -18.27 -18.96
C ASP A 201 5.84 -18.22 -17.44
N ALA A 202 6.99 -18.41 -16.78
CA ALA A 202 7.13 -18.11 -15.35
C ALA A 202 6.87 -16.62 -15.01
N LYS A 203 7.09 -15.68 -15.96
CA LYS A 203 6.77 -14.26 -15.78
C LYS A 203 5.24 -14.05 -15.83
N LYS A 204 4.53 -14.74 -16.71
CA LYS A 204 3.05 -14.75 -16.77
C LYS A 204 2.42 -15.39 -15.53
N ASP A 205 2.97 -16.52 -15.08
CA ASP A 205 2.54 -17.18 -13.84
C ASP A 205 2.80 -16.30 -12.61
N LEU A 206 3.93 -15.58 -12.58
CA LEU A 206 4.25 -14.65 -11.50
C LEU A 206 3.32 -13.42 -11.51
N LEU A 207 2.96 -12.91 -12.70
CA LEU A 207 1.93 -11.89 -12.84
C LEU A 207 0.61 -12.38 -12.24
N SER A 208 0.07 -13.52 -12.70
CA SER A 208 -1.18 -14.09 -12.18
C SER A 208 -1.14 -14.38 -10.67
N THR A 209 0.01 -14.82 -10.15
CA THR A 209 0.24 -15.05 -8.71
C THR A 209 0.18 -13.75 -7.90
N TRP A 210 0.65 -12.62 -8.44
CA TRP A 210 0.53 -11.32 -7.80
C TRP A 210 -0.84 -10.66 -8.01
N SER A 211 -1.39 -10.71 -9.23
CA SER A 211 -2.74 -10.21 -9.55
C SER A 211 -3.79 -10.84 -8.64
N GLY A 212 -3.72 -12.16 -8.43
CA GLY A 212 -4.64 -12.86 -7.53
C GLY A 212 -4.48 -12.46 -6.07
N PHE A 213 -3.25 -12.22 -5.60
CA PHE A 213 -3.01 -11.67 -4.27
C PHE A 213 -3.67 -10.28 -4.09
N PHE A 214 -3.55 -9.40 -5.09
CA PHE A 214 -4.16 -8.07 -5.04
C PHE A 214 -5.69 -8.11 -5.19
N SER A 215 -6.24 -9.01 -6.01
CA SER A 215 -7.68 -9.24 -6.13
C SER A 215 -8.30 -9.77 -4.81
N CYS A 216 -7.69 -10.78 -4.19
CA CYS A 216 -8.09 -11.26 -2.86
C CYS A 216 -7.94 -10.18 -1.77
N LEU A 217 -6.94 -9.29 -1.89
CA LEU A 217 -6.75 -8.16 -0.99
C LEU A 217 -7.86 -7.11 -1.16
N ALA A 218 -8.28 -6.81 -2.39
CA ALA A 218 -9.39 -5.90 -2.67
C ALA A 218 -10.71 -6.40 -2.05
N TYR A 219 -10.98 -7.71 -2.07
CA TYR A 219 -12.11 -8.29 -1.32
C TYR A 219 -11.95 -8.21 0.19
N THR A 220 -10.75 -8.47 0.71
CA THR A 220 -10.46 -8.46 2.16
C THR A 220 -10.63 -7.06 2.76
N GLU A 221 -10.24 -6.02 2.02
CA GLU A 221 -10.26 -4.62 2.50
C GLU A 221 -11.53 -3.85 2.06
N SER A 222 -12.07 -4.12 0.86
CA SER A 222 -13.10 -3.29 0.22
C SER A 222 -14.36 -4.04 -0.27
N LEU A 223 -14.22 -4.85 -1.32
CA LEU A 223 -15.31 -5.15 -2.27
C LEU A 223 -16.59 -5.69 -1.61
N GLY A 224 -16.48 -6.74 -0.79
CA GLY A 224 -17.63 -7.36 -0.11
C GLY A 224 -18.37 -6.48 0.92
N THR A 225 -18.05 -5.19 1.01
CA THR A 225 -18.78 -4.18 1.80
C THR A 225 -19.01 -2.85 1.06
N ALA A 226 -18.58 -2.75 -0.20
CA ALA A 226 -18.43 -1.49 -0.92
C ALA A 226 -19.76 -0.78 -1.21
N ASP A 227 -20.84 -1.52 -1.47
CA ASP A 227 -22.18 -0.97 -1.75
C ASP A 227 -23.18 -1.08 -0.60
N SER A 228 -22.69 -1.45 0.59
CA SER A 228 -23.46 -1.39 1.83
C SER A 228 -24.04 0.01 2.10
N ALA A 229 -25.20 0.05 2.77
CA ALA A 229 -25.83 1.31 3.18
C ALA A 229 -24.91 2.20 4.06
N SER A 230 -24.00 1.58 4.83
CA SER A 230 -22.97 2.29 5.59
C SER A 230 -22.00 3.05 4.68
N SER A 231 -21.46 2.37 3.66
CA SER A 231 -20.57 2.97 2.66
C SER A 231 -21.27 4.11 1.89
N GLN A 232 -22.52 3.91 1.50
CA GLN A 232 -23.33 4.98 0.88
C GLN A 232 -23.57 6.18 1.81
N SER A 233 -23.76 5.94 3.12
CA SER A 233 -23.94 7.00 4.12
C SER A 233 -22.68 7.83 4.30
N VAL A 234 -21.51 7.18 4.45
CA VAL A 234 -20.21 7.87 4.55
C VAL A 234 -19.95 8.70 3.31
N ALA A 235 -20.19 8.16 2.11
CA ALA A 235 -20.04 8.90 0.86
C ALA A 235 -20.91 10.17 0.83
N LYS A 236 -22.20 10.08 1.18
CA LYS A 236 -23.12 11.23 1.26
C LYS A 236 -22.67 12.31 2.26
N GLN A 237 -21.95 11.94 3.31
CA GLN A 237 -21.45 12.87 4.33
C GLN A 237 -20.17 13.60 3.91
N VAL A 238 -19.26 12.93 3.18
CA VAL A 238 -17.89 13.45 2.97
C VAL A 238 -17.56 13.85 1.54
N ALA A 239 -18.33 13.42 0.55
CA ALA A 239 -18.04 13.68 -0.84
C ALA A 239 -18.36 15.14 -1.25
N PRO A 240 -17.65 15.69 -2.27
CA PRO A 240 -17.97 17.00 -2.80
C PRO A 240 -19.36 17.06 -3.43
N ALA A 241 -19.95 18.26 -3.51
CA ALA A 241 -21.22 18.48 -4.16
C ALA A 241 -21.17 18.01 -5.63
N GLY A 242 -22.22 17.28 -6.05
CA GLY A 242 -22.30 16.69 -7.40
C GLY A 242 -21.70 15.28 -7.53
N TYR A 243 -20.81 14.86 -6.63
CA TYR A 243 -20.22 13.53 -6.69
C TYR A 243 -21.25 12.42 -6.41
N ARG A 244 -21.34 11.45 -7.32
CA ARG A 244 -22.11 10.23 -7.15
C ARG A 244 -21.16 9.06 -6.93
N LYS A 245 -21.17 8.48 -5.72
CA LYS A 245 -20.45 7.25 -5.38
C LYS A 245 -20.72 6.15 -6.43
N PRO A 246 -19.69 5.63 -7.13
CA PRO A 246 -19.85 4.48 -8.01
C PRO A 246 -20.10 3.18 -7.23
N ALA A 247 -20.64 2.17 -7.92
CA ALA A 247 -20.68 0.79 -7.41
C ALA A 247 -19.27 0.22 -7.23
N GLY A 248 -19.07 -0.76 -6.34
CA GLY A 248 -17.76 -1.36 -6.03
C GLY A 248 -16.76 -0.46 -5.29
N VAL A 249 -17.00 0.86 -5.22
CA VAL A 249 -16.14 1.83 -4.54
C VAL A 249 -16.55 2.01 -3.08
N LYS A 250 -15.83 1.39 -2.14
CA LYS A 250 -16.10 1.54 -0.70
C LYS A 250 -15.71 2.93 -0.17
N PHE A 251 -16.60 3.52 0.63
CA PHE A 251 -16.28 4.63 1.53
C PHE A 251 -16.37 4.11 2.96
N TYR A 252 -15.34 4.34 3.77
CA TYR A 252 -15.29 3.86 5.15
C TYR A 252 -14.72 4.95 6.06
N ASP A 253 -15.40 5.21 7.17
CA ASP A 253 -14.90 6.06 8.25
C ASP A 253 -14.60 5.17 9.46
N ASP A 254 -13.33 5.06 9.84
CA ASP A 254 -12.89 4.30 11.02
C ASP A 254 -12.80 5.22 12.24
N PRO A 255 -13.76 5.16 13.18
CA PRO A 255 -13.78 6.06 14.34
C PRO A 255 -12.63 5.80 15.33
N ALA A 256 -11.90 4.68 15.19
CA ALA A 256 -10.74 4.37 16.02
C ALA A 256 -9.45 5.05 15.53
N GLN A 257 -9.44 5.66 14.34
CA GLN A 257 -8.31 6.47 13.85
C GLN A 257 -8.46 7.96 14.22
N SER A 258 -7.33 8.67 14.16
CA SER A 258 -7.33 10.14 14.21
C SER A 258 -8.06 10.74 13.01
N ALA A 259 -8.42 12.02 13.10
CA ALA A 259 -9.22 12.72 12.07
C ALA A 259 -8.54 12.72 10.69
N GLU A 260 -7.21 12.62 10.66
CA GLU A 260 -6.37 12.67 9.47
C GLU A 260 -6.29 11.31 8.73
N SER A 261 -6.75 10.22 9.35
CA SER A 261 -6.61 8.82 8.88
C SER A 261 -7.92 8.00 8.89
N ARG A 262 -9.02 8.54 9.43
CA ARG A 262 -10.30 7.80 9.56
C ARG A 262 -11.01 7.50 8.24
N LEU A 263 -11.00 8.45 7.30
CA LEU A 263 -11.68 8.28 6.02
C LEU A 263 -10.79 7.47 5.07
N ASN A 264 -11.32 6.37 4.55
CA ASN A 264 -10.65 5.45 3.65
C ASN A 264 -11.56 5.13 2.46
N ILE A 265 -11.01 5.17 1.24
CA ILE A 265 -11.76 5.11 -0.01
C ILE A 265 -11.16 4.09 -0.99
N GLY A 266 -12.04 3.37 -1.67
CA GLY A 266 -11.76 2.53 -2.82
C GLY A 266 -11.08 1.19 -2.52
N LEU A 267 -10.66 0.47 -3.57
CA LEU A 267 -10.22 -0.94 -3.54
C LEU A 267 -9.25 -1.27 -2.39
N PHE A 268 -8.24 -0.42 -2.18
CA PHE A 268 -7.17 -0.64 -1.21
C PHE A 268 -7.14 0.39 -0.06
N GLN A 269 -8.30 1.03 0.18
CA GLN A 269 -8.64 1.82 1.37
C GLN A 269 -7.60 2.91 1.67
N PHE A 270 -7.61 3.97 0.85
CA PHE A 270 -6.70 5.12 0.98
C PHE A 270 -7.38 6.37 1.53
N THR A 271 -6.60 7.19 2.23
CA THR A 271 -7.07 8.43 2.84
C THR A 271 -6.90 9.62 1.88
N PRO A 272 -7.94 10.45 1.63
CA PRO A 272 -7.88 11.60 0.74
C PRO A 272 -7.18 12.82 1.38
N THR A 273 -5.92 12.63 1.82
CA THR A 273 -5.10 13.66 2.49
C THR A 273 -3.73 13.74 1.81
N ALA A 274 -3.49 14.77 1.00
CA ALA A 274 -2.26 14.90 0.19
C ALA A 274 -0.93 14.93 0.98
N SER A 275 -0.98 15.28 2.27
CA SER A 275 0.15 15.23 3.21
C SER A 275 0.33 13.89 3.91
N GLY A 276 -0.64 12.98 3.79
CA GLY A 276 -0.71 11.70 4.50
C GLY A 276 -0.22 10.49 3.70
N ASN A 277 -0.83 9.33 3.97
CA ASN A 277 -0.35 8.02 3.52
C ASN A 277 -0.29 7.85 1.97
N ILE A 278 -1.11 8.60 1.24
CA ILE A 278 -1.21 8.58 -0.23
C ILE A 278 -0.05 9.33 -0.92
N ARG A 279 0.72 10.15 -0.19
CA ARG A 279 1.69 11.08 -0.81
C ARG A 279 2.82 10.41 -1.62
N PRO A 280 3.47 9.32 -1.17
CA PRO A 280 4.43 8.58 -1.99
C PRO A 280 3.79 8.00 -3.25
N CYS A 281 2.53 7.56 -3.18
CA CYS A 281 1.80 7.10 -4.36
C CYS A 281 1.59 8.25 -5.38
N LEU A 282 1.11 9.42 -4.93
CA LEU A 282 0.96 10.61 -5.79
C LEU A 282 2.29 10.99 -6.48
N ARG A 283 3.41 10.93 -5.75
CA ARG A 283 4.75 11.19 -6.29
C ARG A 283 5.18 10.15 -7.33
N ALA A 284 4.89 8.88 -7.08
CA ALA A 284 5.28 7.78 -7.96
C ALA A 284 4.44 7.73 -9.23
N TRP A 285 3.11 7.90 -9.12
CA TRP A 285 2.20 8.06 -10.26
C TRP A 285 2.65 9.18 -11.19
N ASN A 286 2.88 10.37 -10.64
CA ASN A 286 3.36 11.51 -11.42
C ASN A 286 4.71 11.24 -12.09
N LYS A 287 5.59 10.46 -11.47
CA LYS A 287 6.88 10.08 -12.04
C LYS A 287 6.75 9.04 -13.15
N LEU A 288 5.89 8.05 -12.98
CA LEU A 288 5.59 7.02 -13.98
C LEU A 288 4.97 7.65 -15.23
N HIS A 289 3.95 8.49 -15.04
CA HIS A 289 3.24 9.17 -16.13
C HIS A 289 3.81 10.56 -16.46
N GLN A 290 5.10 10.82 -16.21
CA GLN A 290 5.73 12.15 -16.35
C GLN A 290 5.61 12.76 -17.76
N THR A 291 5.39 11.95 -18.80
CA THR A 291 5.18 12.38 -20.19
C THR A 291 3.71 12.67 -20.53
N LYS A 292 2.75 12.22 -19.69
CA LYS A 292 1.30 12.39 -19.90
C LYS A 292 0.76 13.48 -18.97
N SER A 293 0.63 14.70 -19.48
CA SER A 293 0.18 15.87 -18.71
C SER A 293 -1.20 15.67 -18.06
N HIS A 294 -2.15 15.05 -18.77
CA HIS A 294 -3.48 14.74 -18.25
C HIS A 294 -3.46 13.76 -17.06
N CYS A 295 -2.43 12.91 -16.93
CA CYS A 295 -2.28 12.00 -15.80
C CYS A 295 -1.78 12.67 -14.52
N GLN A 296 -1.08 13.80 -14.61
CA GLN A 296 -0.43 14.44 -13.46
C GLN A 296 -1.44 14.87 -12.39
N ILE A 297 -1.27 14.43 -11.14
CA ILE A 297 -2.10 14.81 -9.99
C ILE A 297 -1.38 15.87 -9.17
N ASN A 298 -2.11 16.87 -8.68
CA ASN A 298 -1.53 17.89 -7.81
C ASN A 298 -1.05 17.26 -6.48
N GLN A 299 0.24 17.37 -6.14
CA GLN A 299 0.74 16.90 -4.83
C GLN A 299 0.23 17.73 -3.63
N LYS A 300 -0.49 18.83 -3.91
CA LYS A 300 -1.25 19.62 -2.95
C LYS A 300 -2.76 19.56 -3.24
N ALA A 301 -3.22 18.48 -3.87
CA ALA A 301 -4.63 18.26 -4.19
C ALA A 301 -5.52 18.45 -2.97
N SER A 302 -6.70 19.03 -3.19
CA SER A 302 -7.68 19.19 -2.12
C SER A 302 -8.24 17.83 -1.67
N LYS A 303 -8.84 17.75 -0.48
CA LYS A 303 -9.57 16.54 -0.05
C LYS A 303 -10.64 16.14 -1.07
N ASN A 304 -11.34 17.10 -1.66
CA ASN A 304 -12.42 16.86 -2.63
C ASN A 304 -11.86 16.27 -3.94
N GLU A 305 -10.78 16.84 -4.46
CA GLU A 305 -10.05 16.35 -5.63
C GLU A 305 -9.53 14.92 -5.40
N LEU A 306 -8.98 14.63 -4.22
CA LEU A 306 -8.55 13.28 -3.86
C LEU A 306 -9.72 12.31 -3.63
N ILE A 307 -10.92 12.78 -3.23
CA ILE A 307 -12.12 11.92 -3.16
C ILE A 307 -12.56 11.50 -4.56
N GLN A 308 -12.57 12.41 -5.54
CA GLN A 308 -12.88 12.07 -6.94
C GLN A 308 -11.85 11.05 -7.47
N ILE A 309 -10.55 11.33 -7.31
CA ILE A 309 -9.48 10.47 -7.83
C ILE A 309 -9.42 9.09 -7.13
N LEU A 310 -9.60 9.01 -5.81
CA LEU A 310 -9.62 7.74 -5.09
C LEU A 310 -10.95 6.98 -5.25
N GLY A 311 -12.02 7.70 -5.57
CA GLY A 311 -13.39 7.21 -5.69
C GLY A 311 -13.86 6.98 -7.12
N SER A 312 -12.99 7.12 -8.12
CA SER A 312 -13.32 7.01 -9.54
C SER A 312 -13.94 5.66 -9.91
N SER A 313 -14.76 5.60 -10.97
CA SER A 313 -15.50 4.38 -11.32
C SER A 313 -14.61 3.22 -11.78
N LEU A 314 -13.48 3.51 -12.42
CA LEU A 314 -12.50 2.50 -12.82
C LEU A 314 -11.47 2.19 -11.73
N GLN A 315 -11.35 3.01 -10.69
CA GLN A 315 -10.41 2.80 -9.58
C GLN A 315 -8.93 2.72 -10.00
N SER A 316 -8.53 3.21 -11.17
CA SER A 316 -7.20 3.00 -11.75
C SER A 316 -6.08 3.52 -10.84
N PHE A 317 -6.21 4.74 -10.33
CA PHE A 317 -5.24 5.29 -9.37
C PHE A 317 -5.25 4.53 -8.03
N ASN A 318 -6.40 4.00 -7.60
CA ASN A 318 -6.50 3.20 -6.38
C ASN A 318 -5.77 1.85 -6.54
N ALA A 319 -5.95 1.19 -7.69
CA ALA A 319 -5.24 -0.04 -8.06
C ALA A 319 -3.73 0.18 -8.12
N PHE A 320 -3.27 1.22 -8.82
CA PHE A 320 -1.87 1.63 -8.81
C PHE A 320 -1.36 1.82 -7.39
N CYS A 321 -2.04 2.60 -6.55
CA CYS A 321 -1.58 2.80 -5.17
C CYS A 321 -1.57 1.50 -4.36
N GLY A 322 -2.53 0.59 -4.57
CA GLY A 322 -2.62 -0.70 -3.90
C GLY A 322 -1.39 -1.57 -4.15
N VAL A 323 -1.02 -1.74 -5.42
CA VAL A 323 0.19 -2.48 -5.83
C VAL A 323 1.45 -1.72 -5.39
N HIS A 324 1.50 -0.41 -5.61
CA HIS A 324 2.68 0.42 -5.33
C HIS A 324 3.01 0.46 -3.83
N LYS A 325 2.00 0.46 -2.95
CA LYS A 325 2.14 0.34 -1.49
C LYS A 325 2.92 -0.91 -1.07
N LEU A 326 2.85 -2.00 -1.84
CA LEU A 326 3.67 -3.19 -1.59
C LEU A 326 5.13 -2.96 -2.03
N VAL A 327 5.36 -2.41 -3.22
CA VAL A 327 6.73 -2.08 -3.67
C VAL A 327 7.40 -1.04 -2.76
N GLN A 328 6.66 -0.03 -2.32
CA GLN A 328 7.06 0.92 -1.28
C GLN A 328 7.49 0.21 0.02
N THR A 329 6.72 -0.81 0.43
CA THR A 329 6.99 -1.64 1.61
C THR A 329 8.27 -2.46 1.44
N PHE A 330 8.52 -3.01 0.25
CA PHE A 330 9.77 -3.69 -0.09
C PHE A 330 10.93 -2.70 -0.06
N SER A 331 10.76 -1.53 -0.67
CA SER A 331 11.75 -0.45 -0.74
C SER A 331 12.24 -0.01 0.63
N ILE A 332 11.37 0.07 1.64
CA ILE A 332 11.78 0.36 3.02
C ILE A 332 12.64 -0.77 3.62
N GLN A 333 12.21 -2.03 3.49
CA GLN A 333 12.94 -3.17 4.07
C GLN A 333 14.32 -3.37 3.43
N VAL A 334 14.41 -3.13 2.12
CA VAL A 334 15.67 -3.17 1.39
C VAL A 334 16.57 -2.01 1.78
N ASN A 335 16.06 -0.77 1.85
CA ASN A 335 16.90 0.43 2.01
C ASN A 335 17.11 0.89 3.45
N THR A 336 16.52 0.23 4.45
CA THR A 336 16.63 0.65 5.85
C THR A 336 18.01 0.32 6.45
N ASN A 337 18.45 1.14 7.40
CA ASN A 337 19.52 0.86 8.36
C ASN A 337 19.01 0.41 9.74
N LYS A 338 17.70 0.30 9.96
CA LYS A 338 17.05 -0.14 11.21
C LYS A 338 16.60 -1.59 11.10
N ALA A 339 17.08 -2.45 12.00
CA ALA A 339 16.63 -3.84 12.13
C ALA A 339 15.09 -3.97 12.31
N SER A 340 14.43 -2.99 12.94
CA SER A 340 12.98 -2.99 13.17
C SER A 340 12.13 -2.65 11.94
N ALA A 341 12.73 -2.23 10.84
CA ALA A 341 12.02 -1.86 9.61
C ALA A 341 12.18 -2.92 8.49
N THR A 342 12.60 -4.14 8.84
CA THR A 342 12.86 -5.25 7.91
C THR A 342 12.54 -6.60 8.57
N SER A 343 12.37 -7.65 7.78
CA SER A 343 12.37 -9.04 8.26
C SER A 343 13.65 -9.36 9.08
N PRO A 344 13.55 -10.08 10.21
CA PRO A 344 14.72 -10.57 10.96
C PRO A 344 15.67 -11.45 10.14
N GLN A 345 15.21 -12.08 9.04
CA GLN A 345 16.06 -12.87 8.14
C GLN A 345 17.07 -12.02 7.35
N ASN A 346 16.93 -10.70 7.36
CA ASN A 346 17.90 -9.77 6.79
C ASN A 346 19.02 -9.38 7.79
N LEU A 347 19.09 -10.03 8.95
CA LEU A 347 20.16 -9.86 9.93
C LEU A 347 21.10 -11.07 9.92
N VAL A 348 22.40 -10.80 9.93
CA VAL A 348 23.48 -11.78 10.16
C VAL A 348 24.40 -11.20 11.22
N ASN A 349 24.57 -11.90 12.34
CA ASN A 349 25.34 -11.44 13.50
C ASN A 349 24.95 -10.02 13.97
N GLY A 350 23.65 -9.73 13.97
CA GLY A 350 23.09 -8.43 14.36
C GLY A 350 23.28 -7.29 13.33
N LYS A 351 23.98 -7.53 12.22
CA LYS A 351 24.17 -6.57 11.12
C LYS A 351 23.21 -6.87 9.98
N LEU A 352 22.76 -5.82 9.29
CA LEU A 352 21.92 -5.96 8.10
C LEU A 352 22.73 -6.53 6.93
N LYS A 353 22.11 -7.42 6.16
CA LYS A 353 22.64 -7.88 4.87
C LYS A 353 22.80 -6.72 3.88
N PRO A 354 23.73 -6.82 2.91
CA PRO A 354 23.76 -5.98 1.72
C PRO A 354 22.39 -5.91 1.04
N TYR A 355 22.07 -4.79 0.39
CA TYR A 355 20.72 -4.51 -0.12
C TYR A 355 20.22 -5.60 -1.08
N GLU A 356 21.08 -6.03 -2.00
CA GLU A 356 20.86 -7.07 -3.00
C GLU A 356 20.67 -8.48 -2.41
N GLN A 357 21.08 -8.70 -1.15
CA GLN A 357 20.95 -9.99 -0.45
C GLN A 357 19.75 -10.05 0.51
N ARG A 358 18.92 -8.99 0.55
CA ARG A 358 17.73 -8.93 1.39
C ARG A 358 16.53 -9.59 0.72
N CYS A 359 15.77 -10.35 1.52
CA CYS A 359 14.41 -10.75 1.18
C CYS A 359 13.41 -9.69 1.68
N VAL A 360 12.17 -9.73 1.22
CA VAL A 360 11.13 -8.76 1.61
C VAL A 360 9.85 -9.48 2.07
N THR A 361 9.03 -8.82 2.90
CA THR A 361 7.71 -9.35 3.30
C THR A 361 6.60 -8.36 2.99
N PRO A 362 5.37 -8.81 2.66
CA PRO A 362 4.20 -7.93 2.53
C PRO A 362 3.73 -7.23 3.83
N HIS A 363 4.49 -7.37 4.91
CA HIS A 363 4.20 -6.84 6.23
C HIS A 363 5.50 -6.39 6.91
N PHE A 364 5.44 -5.31 7.69
CA PHE A 364 6.49 -4.94 8.64
C PHE A 364 5.91 -4.02 9.72
N GLN A 365 6.65 -3.82 10.82
CA GLN A 365 6.20 -3.00 11.93
C GLN A 365 6.44 -1.50 11.63
N ALA A 366 5.57 -0.87 10.84
CA ALA A 366 5.78 0.54 10.47
C ALA A 366 5.57 1.56 11.62
N GLY A 367 5.19 1.14 12.82
CA GLY A 367 4.91 2.03 13.96
C GLY A 367 3.71 2.96 13.73
N ARG A 368 3.51 3.96 14.61
CA ARG A 368 2.35 4.87 14.55
C ARG A 368 2.43 5.90 13.41
N ALA A 369 3.64 6.33 13.02
CA ALA A 369 3.83 7.46 12.11
C ALA A 369 3.40 7.19 10.66
N TYR A 370 3.27 5.92 10.27
CA TYR A 370 2.77 5.52 8.96
C TYR A 370 2.08 4.15 9.05
N ASN A 371 1.05 4.07 9.90
CA ASN A 371 0.24 2.88 10.20
C ASN A 371 -0.39 2.14 8.97
N HIS A 372 -0.18 2.65 7.77
CA HIS A 372 -0.72 2.13 6.50
C HIS A 372 0.39 1.68 5.55
N PHE A 373 1.63 1.46 6.02
CA PHE A 373 2.71 0.89 5.20
C PHE A 373 2.78 -0.63 5.39
N GLY A 374 2.63 -1.34 4.27
CA GLY A 374 2.37 -2.76 4.22
C GLY A 374 0.85 -3.03 4.30
N PRO A 375 0.29 -3.85 3.40
CA PRO A 375 -1.14 -4.20 3.44
C PRO A 375 -1.58 -4.86 4.77
N PHE A 376 -0.67 -5.40 5.60
CA PHE A 376 -1.04 -6.17 6.80
C PHE A 376 -0.59 -5.60 8.14
N GLN A 377 -0.16 -4.33 8.27
CA GLN A 377 0.33 -3.84 9.56
C GLN A 377 -0.77 -3.78 10.65
N ASN A 378 -1.99 -3.37 10.29
CA ASN A 378 -3.12 -3.28 11.21
C ASN A 378 -4.23 -4.32 10.92
N SER A 379 -4.29 -4.86 9.70
CA SER A 379 -5.13 -6.02 9.31
C SER A 379 -4.64 -7.37 9.88
N THR A 380 -4.14 -7.38 11.12
CA THR A 380 -3.48 -8.55 11.76
C THR A 380 -4.48 -9.42 12.53
N GLY A 381 -4.40 -10.74 12.34
CA GLY A 381 -5.42 -11.70 12.76
C GLY A 381 -6.27 -12.14 11.56
N ASN A 382 -7.60 -12.20 11.73
CA ASN A 382 -8.53 -12.81 10.77
C ASN A 382 -8.47 -12.21 9.35
N ASN A 383 -8.05 -10.96 9.14
CA ASN A 383 -7.92 -10.40 7.78
C ASN A 383 -6.74 -11.04 7.01
N LEU A 384 -5.61 -11.29 7.68
CA LEU A 384 -4.49 -12.01 7.08
C LEU A 384 -4.87 -13.46 6.76
N GLU A 385 -5.66 -14.11 7.62
CA GLU A 385 -6.20 -15.44 7.37
C GLU A 385 -7.22 -15.47 6.22
N LYS A 386 -8.15 -14.49 6.14
CA LYS A 386 -9.08 -14.33 5.03
C LYS A 386 -8.35 -14.19 3.70
N LEU A 387 -7.42 -13.24 3.61
CA LEU A 387 -6.62 -13.03 2.41
C LEU A 387 -5.90 -14.31 2.02
N PHE A 388 -5.07 -14.87 2.90
CA PHE A 388 -4.26 -16.03 2.51
C PHE A 388 -5.09 -17.30 2.32
N SER A 389 -6.34 -17.36 2.79
CA SER A 389 -7.29 -18.42 2.43
C SER A 389 -7.92 -18.23 1.05
N CYS A 390 -8.12 -17.00 0.59
CA CYS A 390 -8.43 -16.72 -0.81
C CYS A 390 -7.21 -17.05 -1.70
N VAL A 391 -6.03 -16.54 -1.34
CA VAL A 391 -4.81 -16.75 -2.13
C VAL A 391 -4.42 -18.23 -2.25
N ASP A 392 -4.51 -19.00 -1.17
CA ASP A 392 -4.22 -20.44 -1.16
C ASP A 392 -5.24 -21.27 -1.96
N ARG A 393 -6.44 -20.74 -2.26
CA ARG A 393 -7.45 -21.40 -3.11
C ARG A 393 -7.23 -21.17 -4.62
N MET A 394 -6.32 -20.27 -5.02
CA MET A 394 -5.92 -20.05 -6.42
C MET A 394 -4.63 -20.80 -6.80
N ASN A 395 -4.05 -21.57 -5.87
CA ASN A 395 -2.77 -22.27 -6.02
C ASN A 395 -2.95 -23.79 -5.99
#